data_AF-A0A925S1Z0-F1
#
_entry.id   AF-A0A925S1Z0-F1
#
_cell.length_a   1.000
_cell.length_b   1.000
_cell.length_c   1.000
_cell.angle_alpha   90.00
_cell.angle_beta   90.00
_cell.angle_gamma   90.00
#
_symmetry.space_group_name_H-M   'P 1'
#
loop_
_entity.id
_entity.type
_entity.pdbx_description
1 polymer ?
#
loop_
_entity_poly.entity_id
_entity_poly.type
_entity_poly.pdbx_seq_one_letter_code
_entity_poly.pdbx_strand_id
1 'polypeptide(L)'
;FSAAAQNAKTAGPMERIFASGMREYTKLRERRIADAGTLLDGARRAMRASLHRELDVIESHLSFLGSVGSVSPYVGLFGTVWGIMHAFVGLANLTQVSLATVAPGIAEALVATAIGLFAAIPAVIAYNRFARDIDRIAIQMETFIEEFSNILQRNASQPLPPAAGATPGAR
;
A
#
# COMPACT_ATOMS: atom_id res chain seq x y z
N PHE A 1 18.06 -18.66 7.53
CA PHE A 1 18.74 -17.39 7.15
C PHE A 1 19.21 -17.42 5.70
N SER A 2 19.99 -18.42 5.27
CA SER A 2 20.48 -18.53 3.87
C SER A 2 19.35 -18.56 2.83
N ALA A 3 18.25 -19.27 3.08
CA ALA A 3 17.09 -19.33 2.18
C ALA A 3 16.41 -17.95 1.99
N ALA A 4 16.14 -17.23 3.08
CA ALA A 4 15.52 -15.88 3.05
C ALA A 4 16.43 -14.80 2.42
N ALA A 5 17.76 -14.95 2.56
CA ALA A 5 18.72 -14.03 1.97
C ALA A 5 18.91 -14.25 0.46
N GLN A 6 18.77 -15.49 -0.02
CA GLN A 6 19.00 -15.86 -1.42
C GLN A 6 17.78 -15.62 -2.33
N ASN A 7 16.55 -15.59 -1.79
CA ASN A 7 15.31 -15.50 -2.57
C ASN A 7 14.40 -14.31 -2.19
N ALA A 8 14.97 -13.12 -1.97
CA ALA A 8 14.19 -11.93 -1.61
C ALA A 8 13.05 -11.60 -2.60
N LYS A 9 13.17 -11.97 -3.88
CA LYS A 9 12.13 -11.74 -4.91
C LYS A 9 10.97 -12.75 -4.87
N THR A 10 11.19 -13.95 -4.34
CA THR A 10 10.21 -15.05 -4.24
C THR A 10 9.69 -15.27 -2.82
N ALA A 11 10.36 -14.67 -1.83
CA ALA A 11 9.99 -14.67 -0.42
C ALA A 11 8.66 -13.93 -0.17
N GLY A 12 7.95 -14.33 0.89
CA GLY A 12 6.78 -13.59 1.37
C GLY A 12 7.17 -12.21 1.94
N PRO A 13 6.23 -11.26 2.06
CA PRO A 13 6.53 -9.92 2.60
C PRO A 13 7.14 -9.94 4.01
N MET A 14 6.62 -10.80 4.90
CA MET A 14 7.18 -10.99 6.25
C MET A 14 8.62 -11.54 6.23
N GLU A 15 8.93 -12.42 5.27
CA GLU A 15 10.28 -12.97 5.11
C GLU A 15 11.27 -11.92 4.60
N ARG A 16 10.84 -11.02 3.69
CA ARG A 16 11.65 -9.87 3.27
C ARG A 16 11.92 -8.91 4.42
N ILE A 17 10.90 -8.59 5.22
CA ILE A 17 11.04 -7.76 6.43
C ILE A 17 12.05 -8.40 7.38
N PHE A 18 11.87 -9.68 7.72
CA PHE A 18 12.81 -10.43 8.55
C PHE A 18 14.24 -10.41 8.01
N ALA A 19 14.42 -10.68 6.72
CA ALA A 19 15.74 -10.69 6.08
C ALA A 19 16.41 -9.31 6.16
N SER A 20 15.64 -8.23 5.99
CA SER A 20 16.15 -6.86 6.11
C SER A 20 16.65 -6.55 7.54
N GLY A 21 15.87 -6.92 8.56
CA GLY A 21 16.22 -6.72 9.97
C GLY A 21 17.45 -7.53 10.39
N MET A 22 17.47 -8.82 10.05
CA MET A 22 18.60 -9.70 10.39
C MET A 22 19.88 -9.35 9.64
N ARG A 23 19.79 -8.88 8.39
CA ARG A 23 20.95 -8.40 7.64
C ARG A 23 21.58 -7.19 8.33
N GLU A 24 20.77 -6.22 8.77
CA GLU A 24 21.29 -5.04 9.47
C GLU A 24 21.82 -5.41 10.86
N TYR A 25 21.11 -6.25 11.62
CA TYR A 25 21.57 -6.75 12.92
C TYR A 25 22.95 -7.43 12.84
N THR A 26 23.12 -8.34 11.86
CA THR A 26 24.37 -9.08 11.66
C THR A 26 25.51 -8.14 11.26
N LYS A 27 25.24 -7.21 10.33
CA LYS A 27 26.20 -6.21 9.86
C LYS A 27 26.69 -5.29 10.99
N LEU A 28 25.81 -4.85 11.90
CA LEU A 28 26.20 -4.02 13.03
C LEU A 28 27.00 -4.81 14.08
N ARG A 29 26.67 -6.10 14.27
CA ARG A 29 27.43 -7.01 15.14
C ARG A 29 28.83 -7.29 14.59
N GLU A 30 28.97 -7.47 13.28
CA GLU A 30 30.27 -7.62 12.60
C GLU A 30 31.15 -6.37 12.77
N ARG A 31 30.54 -5.18 12.85
CA ARG A 31 31.22 -3.91 13.16
C ARG A 31 31.59 -3.76 14.64
N ARG A 32 31.41 -4.79 15.46
CA ARG A 32 31.68 -4.81 16.91
C ARG A 32 30.94 -3.71 17.70
N ILE A 33 29.75 -3.33 17.25
CA ILE A 33 28.87 -2.49 18.07
C ILE A 33 28.37 -3.36 19.23
N ALA A 34 28.79 -3.01 20.44
CA ALA A 34 28.49 -3.77 21.67
C ALA A 34 27.21 -3.31 22.37
N ASP A 35 26.70 -2.13 22.03
CA ASP A 35 25.45 -1.63 22.60
C ASP A 35 24.25 -2.37 21.99
N ALA A 36 23.57 -3.16 22.82
CA ALA A 36 22.39 -3.91 22.42
C ALA A 36 21.26 -2.99 21.94
N GLY A 37 21.13 -1.79 22.51
CA GLY A 37 20.13 -0.79 22.06
C GLY A 37 20.34 -0.42 20.60
N THR A 38 21.56 -0.01 20.25
CA THR A 38 21.94 0.38 18.88
C THR A 38 21.75 -0.76 17.87
N LEU A 39 22.06 -2.01 18.24
CA LEU A 39 21.84 -3.18 17.38
C LEU A 39 20.34 -3.40 17.07
N LEU A 40 19.50 -3.31 18.09
CA LEU A 40 18.05 -3.51 17.98
C LEU A 40 17.39 -2.37 17.20
N ASP A 41 17.78 -1.12 17.46
CA ASP A 41 17.28 0.04 16.73
C ASP A 41 17.65 -0.01 15.25
N GLY A 42 18.87 -0.44 14.93
CA GLY A 42 19.30 -0.68 13.55
C GLY A 42 18.40 -1.69 12.83
N ALA A 43 18.19 -2.85 13.46
CA ALA A 43 17.33 -3.90 12.92
C ALA A 43 15.87 -3.44 12.74
N ARG A 44 15.30 -2.75 13.75
CA ARG A 44 13.93 -2.23 13.72
C ARG A 44 13.74 -1.19 12.63
N ARG A 45 14.70 -0.28 12.44
CA ARG A 45 14.68 0.69 11.33
C ARG A 45 14.73 0.00 9.96
N ALA A 46 15.59 -1.01 9.80
CA ALA A 46 15.68 -1.75 8.54
C ALA A 46 14.35 -2.48 8.23
N MET A 47 13.73 -3.10 9.23
CA MET A 47 12.43 -3.75 9.09
C MET A 47 11.30 -2.78 8.73
N ARG A 48 11.22 -1.62 9.40
CA ARG A 48 10.23 -0.58 9.07
C ARG A 48 10.43 -0.03 7.66
N ALA A 49 11.67 0.17 7.24
CA ALA A 49 11.96 0.58 5.87
C ALA A 49 11.54 -0.49 4.85
N SER A 50 11.63 -1.78 5.19
CA SER A 50 11.11 -2.85 4.33
C SER A 50 9.58 -2.85 4.31
N LEU A 51 8.92 -2.71 5.47
CA LEU A 51 7.46 -2.61 5.58
C LEU A 51 6.90 -1.51 4.66
N HIS A 52 7.44 -0.29 4.73
CA HIS A 52 6.95 0.81 3.89
C HIS A 52 7.09 0.50 2.40
N ARG A 53 8.18 -0.12 1.96
CA ARG A 53 8.33 -0.54 0.55
C ARG A 53 7.29 -1.58 0.14
N GLU A 54 6.90 -2.48 1.05
CA GLU A 54 5.81 -3.44 0.77
C GLU A 54 4.47 -2.73 0.65
N LEU A 55 4.17 -1.78 1.54
CA LEU A 55 2.93 -1.01 1.51
C LEU A 55 2.84 -0.17 0.24
N ASP A 56 3.91 0.54 -0.14
CA ASP A 56 3.96 1.34 -1.37
C ASP A 56 3.61 0.51 -2.61
N VAL A 57 4.09 -0.74 -2.68
CA VAL A 57 3.80 -1.64 -3.80
C VAL A 57 2.32 -2.04 -3.84
N ILE A 58 1.73 -2.35 -2.70
CA ILE A 58 0.34 -2.80 -2.61
C ILE A 58 -0.64 -1.62 -2.79
N GLU A 59 -0.27 -0.44 -2.32
CA GLU A 59 -1.07 0.80 -2.43
C GLU A 59 -1.04 1.42 -3.83
N SER A 60 -0.10 1.02 -4.69
CA SER A 60 0.16 1.62 -6.01
C SER A 60 -1.08 1.86 -6.89
N HIS A 61 -2.09 0.99 -6.81
CA HIS A 61 -3.32 1.09 -7.61
C HIS A 61 -4.52 1.63 -6.83
N LEU A 62 -4.39 1.82 -5.51
CA LEU A 62 -5.47 2.30 -4.66
C LEU A 62 -5.82 3.75 -4.99
N SER A 63 -4.81 4.59 -5.26
CA SER A 63 -4.97 5.98 -5.69
C SER A 63 -5.80 6.10 -6.96
N PHE A 64 -5.58 5.22 -7.95
CA PHE A 64 -6.36 5.17 -9.19
C PHE A 64 -7.84 4.91 -8.92
N LEU A 65 -8.19 3.93 -8.06
CA LEU A 65 -9.57 3.68 -7.67
C LEU A 65 -10.21 4.90 -6.98
N GLY A 66 -9.46 5.59 -6.12
CA GLY A 66 -9.90 6.83 -5.50
C GLY A 66 -10.18 7.94 -6.51
N SER A 67 -9.29 8.10 -7.51
CA SER A 67 -9.49 9.07 -8.60
C SER A 67 -10.67 8.72 -9.48
N VAL A 68 -10.83 7.46 -9.90
CA VAL A 68 -12.01 7.03 -10.69
C VAL A 68 -13.29 7.26 -9.89
N GLY A 69 -13.33 6.82 -8.63
CA GLY A 69 -14.49 6.99 -7.76
C GLY A 69 -14.90 8.46 -7.57
N SER A 70 -13.94 9.37 -7.44
CA SER A 70 -14.21 10.80 -7.20
C SER A 70 -14.46 11.61 -8.47
N VAL A 71 -13.82 11.27 -9.59
CA VAL A 71 -13.87 12.07 -10.82
C VAL A 71 -14.98 11.61 -11.78
N SER A 72 -15.29 10.31 -11.83
CA SER A 72 -16.29 9.76 -12.77
C SER A 72 -17.68 10.42 -12.72
N PRO A 73 -18.24 10.82 -11.56
CA PRO A 73 -19.52 11.53 -11.53
C PRO A 73 -19.47 12.88 -12.25
N TYR A 74 -18.36 13.61 -12.13
CA TYR A 74 -18.17 14.89 -12.80
C TYR A 74 -18.00 14.74 -14.31
N VAL A 75 -17.36 13.65 -14.76
CA VAL A 75 -17.29 13.32 -16.20
C VAL A 75 -18.69 13.05 -16.76
N GLY A 76 -19.53 12.32 -16.02
CA GLY A 76 -20.92 12.08 -16.41
C GLY A 76 -21.75 13.37 -16.48
N LEU A 77 -21.65 14.22 -15.44
CA LEU A 77 -22.29 15.54 -15.41
C LEU A 77 -21.84 16.43 -16.57
N PHE A 78 -20.54 16.45 -16.88
CA PHE A 78 -20.02 17.18 -18.03
C PHE A 78 -20.66 16.70 -19.33
N GLY A 79 -20.78 15.38 -19.52
CA GLY A 79 -21.42 14.79 -20.70
C GLY A 79 -22.88 15.23 -20.83
N THR A 80 -23.62 15.38 -19.73
CA THR A 80 -25.02 15.82 -19.80
C THR A 80 -25.14 17.28 -20.18
N VAL A 81 -24.30 18.15 -19.59
CA VAL A 81 -24.25 19.57 -19.92
C VAL A 81 -23.90 19.75 -21.39
N TRP A 82 -22.91 19.00 -21.89
CA TRP A 82 -22.52 19.03 -23.29
C TRP A 82 -23.65 18.55 -24.22
N GLY A 83 -24.26 17.40 -23.92
CA GLY A 83 -25.33 16.82 -24.74
C GLY A 83 -26.56 17.72 -24.81
N ILE A 84 -26.97 18.29 -23.67
CA ILE A 84 -28.08 19.24 -23.61
C ILE A 84 -27.74 20.50 -24.41
N MET A 85 -26.54 21.06 -24.25
CA MET A 85 -26.09 22.22 -25.04
C MET A 85 -26.14 21.93 -26.54
N HIS A 86 -25.65 20.77 -26.97
CA HIS A 86 -25.66 20.38 -28.38
C HIS A 86 -27.08 20.22 -28.93
N ALA A 87 -27.98 19.61 -28.15
CA ALA A 87 -29.39 19.50 -28.51
C ALA A 87 -30.04 20.88 -28.70
N PHE A 88 -29.74 21.86 -27.84
CA PHE A 88 -30.26 23.22 -27.98
C PHE A 88 -29.66 24.00 -29.16
N VAL A 89 -28.35 23.85 -29.43
CA VAL A 89 -27.72 24.47 -30.61
C VAL A 89 -28.32 23.94 -31.91
N GLY A 90 -28.65 22.65 -31.97
CA GLY A 90 -29.32 22.04 -33.13
C GLY A 90 -30.71 22.64 -33.43
N LEU A 91 -31.38 23.23 -32.43
CA LEU A 91 -32.65 23.92 -32.61
C LEU A 91 -32.51 25.36 -33.11
N ALA A 92 -31.33 25.98 -32.95
CA ALA A 92 -31.15 27.41 -33.22
C ALA A 92 -31.47 27.81 -34.68
N ASN A 93 -31.43 26.85 -35.61
CA ASN A 93 -31.70 27.05 -37.03
C ASN A 93 -33.09 26.53 -37.47
N LEU A 94 -33.93 26.03 -36.56
CA LEU A 94 -35.26 25.50 -36.88
C LEU A 94 -36.35 26.56 -36.67
N THR A 95 -37.20 26.75 -37.68
CA THR A 95 -38.35 27.67 -37.63
C THR A 95 -39.53 27.12 -36.81
N GLN A 96 -39.64 25.80 -36.68
CA GLN A 96 -40.59 25.13 -35.78
C GLN A 96 -39.86 24.18 -34.85
N VAL A 97 -39.93 24.45 -33.55
CA VAL A 97 -39.33 23.62 -32.49
C VAL A 97 -40.42 22.76 -31.86
N SER A 98 -40.17 21.47 -31.64
CA SER A 98 -41.07 20.59 -30.89
C SER A 98 -40.31 19.77 -29.85
N LEU A 99 -41.00 19.30 -28.80
CA LEU A 99 -40.38 18.42 -27.81
C LEU A 99 -39.82 17.13 -28.43
N ALA A 100 -40.47 16.64 -29.50
CA ALA A 100 -40.02 15.45 -30.20
C ALA A 100 -38.65 15.63 -30.87
N THR A 101 -38.27 16.86 -31.25
CA THR A 101 -36.98 17.13 -31.90
C THR A 101 -35.80 17.21 -30.92
N VAL A 102 -36.04 17.50 -29.63
CA VAL A 102 -34.98 17.54 -28.59
C VAL A 102 -34.90 16.29 -27.72
N ALA A 103 -36.00 15.54 -27.61
CA ALA A 103 -36.09 14.39 -26.72
C ALA A 103 -34.96 13.36 -26.89
N PRO A 104 -34.52 13.00 -28.13
CA PRO A 104 -33.40 12.07 -28.31
C PRO A 104 -32.09 12.59 -27.72
N GLY A 105 -31.73 13.86 -27.96
CA GLY A 105 -30.46 14.44 -27.48
C GLY A 105 -30.42 14.57 -25.94
N ILE A 106 -31.56 14.83 -25.30
CA ILE A 106 -31.66 14.85 -23.84
C ILE A 106 -31.55 13.43 -23.28
N ALA A 107 -32.17 12.43 -23.92
CA ALA A 107 -32.05 11.04 -23.49
C ALA A 107 -30.60 10.54 -23.55
N GLU A 108 -29.87 10.84 -24.63
CA GLU A 108 -28.44 10.53 -24.75
C GLU A 108 -27.59 11.25 -23.70
N ALA A 109 -27.90 12.52 -23.42
CA ALA A 109 -27.26 13.26 -22.34
C ALA A 109 -27.44 12.57 -20.99
N LEU A 110 -28.64 12.07 -20.65
CA LEU A 110 -28.89 11.38 -19.38
C LEU A 110 -28.10 10.06 -19.25
N VAL A 111 -27.82 9.37 -20.36
CA VAL A 111 -26.98 8.17 -20.37
C VAL A 111 -25.55 8.49 -19.93
N ALA A 112 -25.02 9.69 -20.23
CA ALA A 112 -23.68 10.08 -19.80
C ALA A 112 -23.55 10.13 -18.26
N THR A 113 -24.53 10.67 -17.54
CA THR A 113 -24.56 10.60 -16.06
C THR A 113 -24.62 9.16 -15.57
N ALA A 114 -25.47 8.33 -16.20
CA ALA A 114 -25.62 6.93 -15.80
C ALA A 114 -24.29 6.17 -15.93
N ILE A 115 -23.55 6.39 -17.01
CA ILE A 115 -22.21 5.79 -17.21
C ILE A 115 -21.21 6.33 -16.17
N GLY A 116 -21.22 7.63 -15.88
CA GLY A 116 -20.35 8.23 -14.86
C GLY A 116 -20.57 7.62 -13.47
N LEU A 117 -21.83 7.43 -13.07
CA LEU A 117 -22.16 6.77 -11.81
C LEU A 117 -21.84 5.27 -11.83
N PHE A 118 -22.07 4.61 -12.97
CA PHE A 118 -21.75 3.19 -13.16
C PHE A 118 -20.24 2.93 -13.02
N ALA A 119 -19.38 3.86 -13.45
CA ALA A 119 -17.94 3.79 -13.22
C ALA A 119 -17.56 4.12 -11.75
N ALA A 120 -18.20 5.13 -11.15
CA ALA A 120 -17.87 5.61 -9.81
C ALA A 120 -18.20 4.60 -8.70
N ILE A 121 -19.39 4.00 -8.73
CA ILE A 121 -19.89 3.16 -7.62
C ILE A 121 -19.00 1.92 -7.39
N PRO A 122 -18.67 1.11 -8.40
CA PRO A 122 -17.77 -0.04 -8.22
C PRO A 122 -16.37 0.39 -7.79
N ALA A 123 -15.86 1.51 -8.32
CA ALA A 123 -14.53 2.02 -7.95
C ALA A 123 -14.45 2.39 -6.46
N VAL A 124 -15.47 3.06 -5.92
CA VAL A 124 -15.54 3.40 -4.49
C VAL A 124 -15.67 2.15 -3.61
N ILE A 125 -16.46 1.16 -4.02
CA ILE A 125 -16.60 -0.11 -3.30
C ILE A 125 -15.24 -0.84 -3.25
N ALA A 126 -14.56 -0.93 -4.39
CA ALA A 126 -13.25 -1.57 -4.50
C ALA A 126 -12.20 -0.82 -3.67
N TYR A 127 -12.15 0.51 -3.76
CA TYR A 127 -11.27 1.35 -2.94
C TYR A 127 -11.44 1.06 -1.45
N ASN A 128 -12.68 1.11 -0.95
CA ASN A 128 -12.97 0.88 0.46
C ASN A 128 -12.61 -0.53 0.92
N ARG A 129 -12.80 -1.53 0.06
CA ARG A 129 -12.40 -2.91 0.36
C ARG A 129 -10.88 -3.03 0.46
N PHE A 130 -10.16 -2.59 -0.57
CA PHE A 130 -8.70 -2.75 -0.61
C PHE A 130 -7.99 -1.88 0.44
N ALA A 131 -8.48 -0.67 0.73
CA ALA A 131 -7.95 0.16 1.81
C ALA A 131 -8.00 -0.59 3.15
N ARG A 132 -9.14 -1.19 3.50
CA ARG A 132 -9.26 -1.99 4.74
C ARG A 132 -8.37 -3.22 4.75
N ASP A 133 -8.25 -3.90 3.61
CA ASP A 133 -7.41 -5.09 3.50
C ASP A 133 -5.91 -4.72 3.65
N ILE A 134 -5.49 -3.60 3.06
CA ILE A 134 -4.13 -3.05 3.19
C ILE A 134 -3.84 -2.68 4.64
N ASP A 135 -4.73 -1.93 5.30
CA ASP A 135 -4.58 -1.57 6.72
C ASP A 135 -4.42 -2.82 7.60
N ARG A 136 -5.23 -3.85 7.34
CA ARG A 136 -5.15 -5.12 8.09
C ARG A 136 -3.82 -5.83 7.87
N ILE A 137 -3.28 -5.79 6.66
CA ILE A 137 -1.97 -6.38 6.33
C ILE A 137 -0.85 -5.55 6.99
N ALA A 138 -0.94 -4.22 6.96
CA ALA A 138 0.02 -3.33 7.61
C ALA A 138 0.14 -3.62 9.10
N ILE A 139 -1.00 -3.70 9.81
CA ILE A 139 -1.05 -4.03 11.24
C ILE A 139 -0.41 -5.39 11.53
N GLN A 140 -0.64 -6.40 10.68
CA GLN A 140 -0.01 -7.72 10.85
C GLN A 140 1.51 -7.65 10.71
N MET A 141 2.01 -6.91 9.72
CA MET A 141 3.45 -6.74 9.54
C MET A 141 4.08 -5.91 10.67
N GLU A 142 3.41 -4.88 11.17
CA GLU A 142 3.87 -4.11 12.33
C GLU A 142 3.94 -4.99 13.59
N THR A 143 2.89 -5.78 13.83
CA THR A 143 2.87 -6.76 14.93
C THR A 143 4.05 -7.72 14.84
N PHE A 144 4.32 -8.25 13.63
CA PHE A 144 5.48 -9.09 13.39
C PHE A 144 6.82 -8.39 13.72
N ILE A 145 6.97 -7.12 13.35
CA ILE A 145 8.18 -6.34 13.67
C ILE A 145 8.36 -6.22 15.19
N GLU A 146 7.30 -5.94 15.94
CA GLU A 146 7.36 -5.81 17.40
C GLU A 146 7.67 -7.16 18.08
N GLU A 147 6.98 -8.23 17.70
CA GLU A 147 7.24 -9.58 18.21
C GLU A 147 8.68 -10.03 17.93
N PHE A 148 9.15 -9.78 16.71
CA PHE A 148 10.51 -10.13 16.33
C PHE A 148 11.56 -9.27 17.06
N SER A 149 11.29 -7.98 17.25
CA SER A 149 12.18 -7.09 18.03
C SER A 149 12.30 -7.57 19.48
N ASN A 150 11.20 -8.03 20.09
CA ASN A 150 11.21 -8.62 21.43
C ASN A 150 12.07 -9.89 21.50
N ILE A 151 12.02 -10.74 20.46
CA ILE A 151 12.87 -11.93 20.36
C ILE A 151 14.35 -11.54 20.24
N LEU A 152 14.68 -10.56 19.39
CA LEU A 152 16.05 -10.08 19.26
C LEU A 152 16.56 -9.48 20.58
N GLN A 153 15.73 -8.73 21.29
CA GLN A 153 16.10 -8.14 22.57
C GLN A 153 16.46 -9.21 23.62
N ARG A 154 15.64 -10.27 23.72
CA ARG A 154 15.91 -11.41 24.62
C ARG A 154 17.21 -12.14 24.28
N ASN A 155 17.54 -12.27 22.99
CA ASN A 155 18.78 -12.91 22.56
C ASN A 155 20.00 -11.99 22.75
N ALA A 156 19.82 -10.68 22.60
CA ALA A 156 20.90 -9.70 22.80
C ALA A 156 21.25 -9.49 24.28
N SER A 157 20.31 -9.76 25.20
CA SER A 157 20.53 -9.66 26.65
C SER A 157 21.11 -10.94 27.28
N GLN A 158 21.22 -12.05 26.55
CA GLN A 158 21.97 -13.22 27.02
C GLN A 158 23.47 -12.93 26.97
N PRO A 159 24.20 -12.96 28.11
CA PRO A 159 25.64 -12.82 28.13
C PRO A 159 26.28 -13.94 27.31
N LEU A 160 27.30 -13.62 26.51
CA LEU A 160 28.13 -14.63 25.86
C LEU A 160 28.65 -15.59 26.95
N PRO A 161 28.47 -16.92 26.82
CA PRO A 161 28.99 -17.86 27.81
C PRO A 161 30.49 -17.59 28.02
N PRO A 162 30.99 -17.57 29.28
CA PRO A 162 32.39 -17.30 29.54
C PRO A 162 33.24 -18.31 28.77
N ALA A 163 34.27 -17.81 28.08
CA ALA A 163 35.18 -18.64 27.31
C ALA A 163 35.69 -19.78 28.18
N ALA A 164 35.31 -21.02 27.84
CA ALA A 164 35.80 -22.22 28.50
C ALA A 164 37.30 -22.35 28.18
N GLY A 165 38.16 -21.82 29.05
CA GLY A 165 39.59 -21.84 28.80
C GLY A 165 40.42 -20.92 29.69
N ALA A 166 40.27 -21.01 31.01
CA ALA A 166 41.31 -20.60 31.93
C ALA A 166 41.36 -21.60 33.08
N THR A 167 42.02 -22.73 32.84
CA THR A 167 42.48 -23.64 33.89
C THR A 167 43.30 -22.80 34.87
N PRO A 168 42.93 -22.72 36.17
CA PRO A 168 43.77 -22.05 37.14
C PRO A 168 45.07 -22.84 37.23
N GLY A 169 46.19 -22.16 36.98
CA GLY A 169 47.52 -22.76 37.04
C GLY A 169 47.75 -23.44 38.38
N ALA A 170 48.15 -24.70 38.33
CA ALA A 170 48.71 -25.41 39.46
C ALA A 170 50.00 -24.72 39.91
N ARG A 171 50.00 -24.20 41.15
CA ARG A 171 51.18 -24.11 42.02
C ARG A 171 50.74 -24.21 43.46
#